data_AF-A0A182EW79-F1
#
_entry.id   AF-A0A182EW79-F1
#
_cell.length_a   1.000
_cell.length_b   1.000
_cell.length_c   1.000
_cell.angle_alpha   90.00
_cell.angle_beta   90.00
_cell.angle_gamma   90.00
#
_symmetry.space_group_name_H-M   'P 1'
#
loop_
_entity.id
_entity.type
_entity.pdbx_description
1 polymer ?
#
loop_
_entity_poly.entity_id
_entity_poly.type
_entity_poly.pdbx_seq_one_letter_code
_entity_poly.pdbx_strand_id
1 'polypeptide(L)'
;MIFGALIGGMTTEGGGAVAFPIMTLALNISPIVARDFSFMIQSCGMTAASFTILFMGILVEWHSILFSTFGAIFGVIFGLE
;
A
#
# COMPACT_ATOMS: atom_id res chain seq x y z
N MET A 1 1.76 16.31 -12.62
CA MET A 1 2.66 15.39 -11.86
C MET A 1 2.85 15.80 -10.40
N ILE A 2 3.02 17.09 -10.07
CA ILE A 2 3.23 17.55 -8.68
C ILE A 2 2.08 17.17 -7.75
N PHE A 3 0.81 17.41 -8.11
CA PHE A 3 -0.32 17.18 -7.19
C PHE A 3 -0.55 15.70 -6.86
N GLY A 4 -0.45 14.81 -7.85
CA GLY A 4 -0.57 13.35 -7.64
C GLY A 4 0.61 12.76 -6.88
N ALA A 5 1.84 13.25 -7.14
CA ALA A 5 3.04 12.84 -6.40
C ALA A 5 3.08 13.42 -4.97
N LEU A 6 2.47 14.58 -4.75
CA LEU A 6 2.30 15.21 -3.44
C LEU A 6 1.33 14.37 -2.59
N ILE A 7 0.13 14.11 -3.08
CA ILE A 7 -0.89 13.35 -2.32
C ILE A 7 -0.53 11.87 -2.20
N GLY A 8 0.00 11.25 -3.26
CA GLY A 8 0.38 9.84 -3.26
C GLY A 8 1.77 9.55 -2.64
N GLY A 9 2.67 10.53 -2.62
CA GLY A 9 4.06 10.38 -2.16
C GLY A 9 4.30 10.83 -0.72
N MET A 10 3.33 11.46 -0.06
CA MET A 10 3.44 11.85 1.35
C MET A 10 3.18 10.71 2.34
N THR A 11 2.65 9.56 1.90
CA THR A 11 2.41 8.40 2.75
C THR A 11 2.75 7.10 2.03
N THR A 12 3.26 6.10 2.77
CA THR A 12 3.50 4.73 2.27
C THR A 12 2.22 4.02 1.81
N GLU A 13 1.05 4.58 2.16
CA GLU A 13 -0.28 4.09 1.82
C GLU A 13 -0.93 4.84 0.64
N GLY A 14 -0.35 5.97 0.24
CA GLY A 14 -0.96 6.95 -0.68
C GLY A 14 -1.24 6.41 -2.08
N GLY A 15 -0.48 5.40 -2.53
CA GLY A 15 -0.69 4.77 -3.84
C GLY A 15 -2.11 4.22 -4.01
N GLY A 16 -2.61 3.46 -3.03
CA GLY A 16 -3.97 2.90 -3.08
C GLY A 16 -5.05 3.91 -2.70
N ALA A 17 -4.80 4.73 -1.68
CA ALA A 17 -5.74 5.72 -1.18
C ALA A 17 -6.08 6.82 -2.20
N VAL A 18 -5.16 7.13 -3.12
CA VAL A 18 -5.36 8.13 -4.18
C VAL A 18 -5.80 7.48 -5.48
N ALA A 19 -5.22 6.33 -5.87
CA ALA A 19 -5.59 5.67 -7.11
C ALA A 19 -7.04 5.16 -7.09
N PHE A 20 -7.51 4.65 -5.96
CA PHE A 20 -8.87 4.12 -5.84
C PHE A 20 -9.98 5.15 -6.11
N PRO A 21 -10.04 6.32 -5.44
CA PRO A 21 -11.07 7.33 -5.72
C PRO A 21 -10.94 7.94 -7.12
N ILE A 22 -9.72 8.06 -7.66
CA ILE A 22 -9.55 8.54 -9.04
C ILE A 22 -10.14 7.53 -10.04
N MET A 23 -9.84 6.23 -9.87
CA MET A 23 -10.36 5.20 -10.74
C MET A 23 -11.88 5.05 -10.62
N THR A 24 -12.43 5.11 -9.40
CA THR A 24 -13.86 4.90 -9.16
C THR A 24 -14.71 6.14 -9.41
N LEU A 25 -14.34 7.31 -8.88
CA LEU A 25 -15.15 8.53 -8.96
C LEU A 25 -14.88 9.35 -10.22
N ALA A 26 -13.61 9.49 -10.63
CA ALA A 26 -13.27 10.29 -11.81
C ALA A 26 -13.40 9.49 -13.11
N LEU A 27 -12.99 8.22 -13.10
CA LEU A 27 -12.95 7.37 -14.29
C LEU A 27 -14.10 6.35 -14.37
N ASN A 28 -14.97 6.26 -13.36
CA ASN A 28 -16.11 5.34 -13.31
C ASN A 28 -15.75 3.85 -13.56
N ILE A 29 -14.55 3.44 -13.14
CA ILE A 29 -14.09 2.06 -13.19
C ILE A 29 -14.72 1.29 -12.04
N SER A 30 -15.04 0.00 -12.26
CA SER A 30 -15.59 -0.87 -11.23
C SER A 30 -14.71 -0.87 -9.96
N PRO A 31 -15.32 -0.69 -8.76
CA PRO A 31 -14.59 -0.69 -7.49
C PRO A 31 -13.72 -1.93 -7.26
N ILE A 32 -14.13 -3.09 -7.75
CA ILE A 32 -13.34 -4.32 -7.58
C ILE A 32 -12.01 -4.25 -8.33
N VAL A 33 -12.04 -3.75 -9.57
CA VAL A 33 -10.84 -3.59 -10.41
C VAL A 33 -9.94 -2.49 -9.85
N ALA A 34 -10.54 -1.39 -9.39
CA ALA A 34 -9.81 -0.30 -8.77
C ALA A 34 -9.11 -0.74 -7.47
N ARG A 35 -9.76 -1.59 -6.65
CA ARG A 35 -9.18 -2.16 -5.43
C ARG A 35 -7.99 -3.06 -5.74
N ASP A 36 -8.17 -4.00 -6.66
CA ASP A 36 -7.14 -4.99 -6.98
C ASP A 36 -5.90 -4.32 -7.62
N PHE A 37 -6.11 -3.30 -8.46
CA PHE A 37 -5.04 -2.50 -9.03
C PHE A 37 -4.28 -1.69 -7.96
N SER A 38 -4.99 -1.09 -7.01
CA SER A 38 -4.39 -0.38 -5.88
C SER A 38 -3.52 -1.30 -5.01
N PHE A 39 -3.99 -2.51 -4.69
CA PHE A 39 -3.20 -3.50 -3.95
C PHE A 39 -1.97 -3.95 -4.74
N MET A 40 -2.10 -4.15 -6.06
CA MET A 40 -0.98 -4.52 -6.91
C MET A 40 0.13 -3.46 -6.88
N ILE A 41 -0.19 -2.18 -7.10
CA ILE A 41 0.82 -1.10 -7.07
C ILE A 41 1.48 -1.00 -5.69
N GLN A 42 0.70 -1.06 -4.61
CA GLN A 42 1.22 -0.98 -3.25
C GLN A 42 2.14 -2.15 -2.92
N SER A 43 1.81 -3.38 -3.36
CA SER A 43 2.66 -4.55 -3.17
C SER A 43 4.04 -4.38 -3.83
N CYS A 44 4.10 -3.79 -5.03
CA CYS A 44 5.36 -3.53 -5.71
C CYS A 44 6.21 -2.50 -4.96
N GLY A 45 5.62 -1.39 -4.53
CA GLY A 45 6.32 -0.32 -3.82
C GLY A 45 6.85 -0.76 -2.46
N MET A 46 6.01 -1.41 -1.66
CA MET A 46 6.39 -1.86 -0.31
C MET A 46 7.43 -2.97 -0.36
N THR A 47 7.36 -3.88 -1.34
CA THR A 47 8.38 -4.93 -1.53
C THR A 47 9.74 -4.33 -1.89
N ALA A 48 9.78 -3.32 -2.76
CA ALA A 48 11.03 -2.61 -3.08
C ALA A 48 11.62 -1.87 -1.86
N ALA A 49 10.77 -1.28 -1.02
CA ALA A 49 11.20 -0.66 0.23
C ALA A 49 11.74 -1.72 1.22
N SER A 50 11.05 -2.84 1.40
CA SER A 50 11.52 -3.96 2.23
C SER A 50 12.87 -4.50 1.74
N PHE A 51 13.05 -4.67 0.43
CA PHE A 51 14.33 -5.06 -0.14
C PHE A 51 15.44 -4.06 0.20
N THR A 52 15.16 -2.76 0.08
CA THR A 52 16.14 -1.70 0.39
C THR A 52 16.53 -1.70 1.88
N ILE A 53 15.56 -1.90 2.78
CA ILE A 53 15.79 -2.02 4.23
C ILE A 53 16.74 -3.18 4.53
N LEU A 54 16.49 -4.34 3.93
CA LEU A 54 17.32 -5.53 4.09
C LEU A 54 18.72 -5.35 3.48
N PHE A 55 18.80 -4.78 2.27
CA PHE A 55 20.06 -4.58 1.56
C PHE A 55 20.98 -3.57 2.25
N MET A 56 20.43 -2.47 2.79
CA MET A 56 21.20 -1.47 3.51
C MET A 56 21.45 -1.83 4.98
N GLY A 57 20.90 -2.93 5.49
CA GLY A 57 21.07 -3.34 6.88
C GLY A 57 20.54 -2.31 7.87
N ILE A 58 19.42 -1.65 7.54
CA ILE A 58 18.82 -0.64 8.40
C ILE A 58 18.36 -1.31 9.71
N LEU A 59 18.67 -0.71 10.86
CA LEU A 59 18.21 -1.21 12.15
C LEU A 59 16.68 -1.15 12.20
N VAL A 60 16.05 -2.30 12.45
CA VAL A 60 14.59 -2.43 12.52
C VAL A 60 14.18 -2.99 13.88
N GLU A 61 13.05 -2.50 14.39
CA GLU A 61 12.45 -3.00 15.63
C GLU A 61 11.58 -4.22 15.30
N TRP A 62 12.06 -5.40 15.68
CA TRP A 62 11.46 -6.68 15.30
C TRP A 62 10.12 -6.96 15.98
N HIS A 63 9.91 -6.46 17.22
CA HIS A 63 8.65 -6.71 17.91
C HIS A 63 7.50 -5.99 17.21
N SER A 64 7.70 -4.74 16.79
CA SER A 64 6.76 -3.95 16.03
C SER A 64 6.39 -4.64 14.72
N ILE A 65 7.38 -5.12 13.95
CA ILE A 65 7.10 -5.89 12.73
C ILE A 65 6.25 -7.12 13.05
N LEU A 66 6.58 -7.87 14.10
CA LEU A 66 5.90 -9.11 14.43
C LEU A 66 4.44 -8.85 14.83
N PHE A 67 4.18 -7.90 15.74
CA PHE A 67 2.83 -7.52 16.13
C PHE A 67 2.02 -6.93 14.96
N SER A 68 2.62 -6.05 14.15
CA SER A 68 1.96 -5.49 12.98
C SER A 68 1.66 -6.54 11.91
N THR A 69 2.55 -7.51 11.70
CA THR A 69 2.34 -8.59 10.72
C THR A 69 1.21 -9.51 11.15
N PHE A 70 1.14 -9.88 12.44
CA PHE A 70 0.01 -10.65 12.96
C PHE A 70 -1.31 -9.91 12.75
N GLY A 71 -1.39 -8.64 13.15
CA GLY A 71 -2.59 -7.82 12.94
C GLY A 71 -2.98 -7.68 11.47
N ALA A 72 -1.99 -7.51 10.58
CA ALA A 72 -2.22 -7.41 9.14
C ALA A 72 -2.74 -8.71 8.52
N ILE A 73 -2.22 -9.87 8.91
CA ILE A 73 -2.71 -11.18 8.43
C ILE A 73 -4.18 -11.35 8.79
N PHE A 74 -4.54 -11.10 10.05
CA PHE A 74 -5.94 -11.15 10.48
C PHE A 74 -6.80 -10.12 9.72
N GLY A 75 -6.33 -8.88 9.58
CA GLY A 75 -7.05 -7.83 8.85
C GLY A 75 -7.31 -8.18 7.39
N VAL A 76 -6.35 -8.80 6.70
CA VAL A 76 -6.52 -9.23 5.30
C VAL A 76 -7.49 -10.40 5.21
N ILE A 77 -7.38 -11.43 6.06
CA ILE A 77 -8.26 -12.60 5.99
C ILE A 77 -9.73 -12.22 6.22
N PHE A 78 -10.00 -11.34 7.19
CA PHE A 78 -11.37 -10.96 7.55
C PHE A 78 -11.91 -9.72 6.82
N GLY A 79 -11.04 -8.89 6.25
CA GLY A 79 -11.42 -7.61 5.65
C GLY A 79 -11.37 -7.56 4.12
N LEU A 80 -10.84 -8.60 3.45
CA LEU A 80 -10.69 -8.60 1.98
C LEU A 80 -11.95 -9.08 1.22
N GLU A 81 -13.07 -9.33 1.92
CA GLU A 81 -14.37 -9.69 1.32
C GLU A 81 -15.20 -8.45 0.96
#